data_AF-A0A1L9GS41-F1
#
_entry.id   AF-A0A1L9GS41-F1
#
_cell.length_a   1.000
_cell.length_b   1.000
_cell.length_c   1.000
_cell.angle_alpha   90.00
_cell.angle_beta   90.00
_cell.angle_gamma   90.00
#
_symmetry.space_group_name_H-M   'P 1'
#
loop_
_entity.id
_entity.type
_entity.pdbx_description
1 polymer ?
#
loop_
_entity_poly.entity_id
_entity_poly.type
_entity_poly.pdbx_seq_one_letter_code
_entity_poly.pdbx_strand_id
1 'polypeptide(L)'
;MVKHTPLSWNEEHDFAGRIKAGDTEARNQLVLANMRFGLRMARQWHETNSHIPYSEFLSAAHCVLLEAADRFDGTRGFRFIS
;
A
#
# COMPACT_ATOMS: atom_id res chain seq x y z
N MET A 1 15.16 -8.83 -5.78
CA MET A 1 13.86 -8.64 -6.45
C MET A 1 12.83 -8.33 -5.38
N VAL A 2 12.24 -7.14 -5.38
CA VAL A 2 11.15 -6.80 -4.45
C VAL A 2 9.93 -7.58 -4.92
N LYS A 3 9.41 -8.48 -4.07
CA LYS A 3 8.18 -9.22 -4.37
C LYS A 3 7.00 -8.27 -4.19
N HIS A 4 6.33 -7.89 -5.27
CA HIS A 4 5.00 -7.27 -5.22
C HIS A 4 3.93 -8.33 -5.02
N THR A 5 4.10 -9.15 -3.99
CA THR A 5 3.15 -10.19 -3.61
C THR A 5 2.48 -9.71 -2.33
N PRO A 6 1.14 -9.78 -2.24
CA PRO A 6 0.44 -9.52 -0.99
C PRO A 6 1.05 -10.37 0.12
N LEU A 7 1.32 -9.74 1.26
CA LEU A 7 1.84 -10.42 2.45
C LEU A 7 0.83 -11.45 2.95
N SER A 8 1.24 -12.43 3.73
CA SER A 8 0.31 -13.29 4.47
C SER A 8 -0.36 -12.52 5.60
N TRP A 9 -1.43 -13.08 6.18
CA TRP A 9 -2.14 -12.45 7.31
C TRP A 9 -1.23 -12.26 8.52
N ASN A 10 -0.39 -13.26 8.83
CA ASN A 10 0.59 -13.17 9.92
C ASN A 10 1.65 -12.12 9.66
N GLU A 11 2.14 -12.01 8.42
CA GLU A 11 3.07 -10.94 8.05
C GLU A 11 2.40 -9.58 8.20
N GLU A 12 1.20 -9.36 7.65
CA GLU A 12 0.48 -8.08 7.82
C GLU A 12 0.29 -7.71 9.30
N HIS A 13 0.03 -8.69 10.16
CA HIS A 13 -0.04 -8.48 11.61
C HIS A 13 1.30 -8.03 12.23
N ASP A 14 2.41 -8.71 11.89
CA ASP A 14 3.76 -8.33 12.35
C ASP A 14 4.15 -6.92 11.87
N PHE A 15 3.91 -6.66 10.58
CA PHE A 15 4.12 -5.35 9.98
C PHE A 15 3.31 -4.26 10.67
N ALA A 16 2.02 -4.49 10.97
CA ALA A 16 1.20 -3.53 11.70
C ALA A 16 1.75 -3.22 13.10
N GLY A 17 2.25 -4.23 13.82
CA GLY A 17 2.90 -4.04 15.12
C GLY A 17 4.17 -3.19 15.02
N ARG A 18 5.02 -3.48 14.04
CA ARG A 18 6.27 -2.72 13.79
C ARG A 18 6.01 -1.30 13.34
N ILE A 19 5.02 -1.07 12.47
CA ILE A 19 4.61 0.27 12.03
C ILE A 19 4.13 1.10 13.21
N LYS A 20 3.32 0.52 14.11
CA LYS A 20 2.91 1.19 15.38
C LYS A 20 4.09 1.55 16.28
N ALA A 21 5.18 0.78 16.22
CA ALA A 21 6.42 1.07 16.94
C ALA A 21 7.31 2.13 16.24
N GLY A 22 6.90 2.66 15.08
CA GLY A 22 7.63 3.67 14.32
C GLY A 22 8.60 3.11 13.28
N ASP A 23 8.52 1.81 12.94
CA ASP A 23 9.36 1.19 11.91
C ASP A 23 8.93 1.65 10.49
N THR A 24 9.63 2.66 9.98
CA THR A 24 9.41 3.20 8.64
C THR A 24 9.75 2.23 7.52
N GLU A 25 10.68 1.30 7.75
CA GLU A 25 11.04 0.29 6.75
C GLU A 25 9.94 -0.75 6.63
N ALA A 26 9.37 -1.18 7.77
CA ALA A 26 8.19 -2.04 7.78
C ALA A 26 7.03 -1.40 7.00
N ARG A 27 6.78 -0.11 7.24
CA ARG A 27 5.76 0.65 6.50
C ARG A 27 6.00 0.64 5.00
N ASN A 28 7.21 0.95 4.56
CA ASN A 28 7.55 0.98 3.14
C ASN A 28 7.39 -0.40 2.50
N GLN A 29 7.79 -1.47 3.19
CA GLN A 29 7.64 -2.83 2.70
C GLN A 29 6.17 -3.27 2.59
N LEU A 30 5.33 -2.94 3.57
CA LEU A 30 3.88 -3.19 3.51
C LEU A 30 3.27 -2.49 2.29
N VAL A 31 3.65 -1.23 2.04
CA VAL A 31 3.17 -0.46 0.89
C VAL A 31 3.65 -1.04 -0.44
N LEU A 32 4.95 -1.37 -0.54
CA LEU A 32 5.54 -1.94 -1.75
C LEU A 32 4.94 -3.32 -2.10
N ALA A 33 4.67 -4.16 -1.09
CA ALA A 33 4.01 -5.45 -1.27
C ALA A 33 2.60 -5.30 -1.89
N ASN A 34 1.93 -4.18 -1.60
CA ASN A 34 0.58 -3.86 -2.05
C ASN A 34 0.53 -2.90 -3.25
N MET A 35 1.68 -2.52 -3.82
CA MET A 35 1.74 -1.54 -4.90
C MET A 35 1.00 -1.97 -6.18
N ARG A 36 0.80 -3.27 -6.40
CA ARG A 36 -0.03 -3.78 -7.51
C ARG A 36 -1.47 -3.27 -7.45
N PHE A 37 -2.02 -3.09 -6.25
CA PHE A 37 -3.34 -2.50 -6.07
C PHE A 37 -3.32 -1.01 -6.45
N GLY A 38 -2.33 -0.26 -5.95
CA GLY A 38 -2.14 1.15 -6.32
C GLY A 38 -1.97 1.37 -7.83
N LEU A 39 -1.21 0.50 -8.50
CA LEU A 39 -1.07 0.51 -9.96
C LEU A 39 -2.40 0.26 -10.69
N ARG A 40 -3.25 -0.61 -10.15
CA ARG A 40 -4.59 -0.86 -10.72
C ARG A 40 -5.48 0.37 -10.60
N MET A 41 -5.49 1.02 -9.43
CA MET A 41 -6.22 2.28 -9.21
C MET A 41 -5.72 3.40 -10.11
N ALA A 42 -4.40 3.59 -10.19
CA ALA A 42 -3.77 4.62 -11.01
C ALA A 42 -4.14 4.46 -12.49
N ARG A 43 -4.16 3.21 -12.98
CA ARG A 43 -4.60 2.91 -14.35
C ARG A 43 -6.06 3.29 -14.58
N GLN A 44 -6.96 2.89 -13.69
CA GLN A 44 -8.39 3.19 -13.81
C GLN A 44 -8.69 4.69 -13.78
N TRP A 45 -7.97 5.45 -12.94
CA TRP A 45 -8.10 6.91 -12.89
C TRP A 45 -7.55 7.59 -14.13
N HIS A 46 -6.40 7.12 -14.65
CA HIS A 46 -5.80 7.63 -15.88
C HIS A 46 -6.68 7.36 -17.11
N GLU A 47 -7.36 6.22 -17.19
CA GLU A 47 -8.29 5.89 -18.28
C GLU A 47 -9.42 6.93 -18.43
N THR A 48 -9.85 7.55 -17.33
CA THR A 48 -10.88 8.62 -17.34
C THR A 48 -10.27 10.04 -17.42
N ASN A 49 -8.97 10.20 -17.13
CA ASN A 49 -8.30 11.49 -17.00
C ASN A 49 -6.94 11.50 -17.73
N SER A 50 -6.96 11.15 -19.00
CA SER A 50 -5.75 10.91 -19.83
C SER A 50 -4.86 12.14 -20.06
N HIS A 51 -5.31 13.34 -19.67
CA HIS A 51 -4.53 14.57 -19.73
C HIS A 51 -3.55 14.70 -18.55
N ILE A 52 -3.74 13.93 -17.47
CA ILE A 52 -2.86 13.90 -16.31
C ILE A 52 -1.82 12.79 -16.51
N PRO A 53 -0.51 13.05 -16.32
CA PRO A 53 0.51 12.03 -16.46
C PRO A 53 0.27 10.83 -15.54
N TYR A 54 0.52 9.61 -16.04
CA TYR A 54 0.41 8.38 -15.24
C TYR A 54 1.27 8.40 -13.95
N SER A 55 2.41 9.10 -13.98
CA SER A 55 3.29 9.29 -12.82
C SER A 55 2.64 10.05 -11.66
N GLU A 56 1.73 10.98 -11.96
CA GLU A 56 0.98 11.72 -10.93
C GLU A 56 0.02 10.79 -10.20
N PHE A 57 -0.71 9.95 -10.94
CA PHE A 57 -1.59 8.93 -10.34
C PHE A 57 -0.80 7.90 -9.53
N LEU A 58 0.38 7.52 -10.00
CA LEU A 58 1.25 6.60 -9.27
C LEU A 58 1.73 7.19 -7.94
N SER A 59 2.15 8.45 -7.95
CA SER A 59 2.62 9.18 -6.77
C SER A 59 1.47 9.37 -5.77
N ALA A 60 0.28 9.73 -6.26
CA ALA A 60 -0.92 9.84 -5.43
C ALA A 60 -1.30 8.49 -4.80
N ALA A 61 -1.30 7.40 -5.58
CA ALA A 61 -1.58 6.06 -5.07
C ALA A 61 -0.56 5.64 -3.99
N HIS A 62 0.73 5.96 -4.19
CA HIS A 62 1.75 5.71 -3.18
C HIS A 62 1.48 6.46 -1.87
N CYS A 63 1.15 7.75 -1.94
CA CYS A 63 0.80 8.56 -0.76
C CYS A 63 -0.43 8.00 -0.02
N VAL A 64 -1.47 7.61 -0.75
CA VAL A 64 -2.69 7.01 -0.16
C VAL A 64 -2.37 5.69 0.56
N LEU A 65 -1.53 4.83 -0.05
CA LEU A 65 -1.12 3.58 0.58
C LEU A 65 -0.27 3.82 1.83
N LEU A 66 0.61 4.82 1.79
CA LEU A 66 1.43 5.22 2.94
C LEU A 66 0.56 5.71 4.11
N GLU A 67 -0.45 6.54 3.84
CA GLU A 67 -1.41 6.99 4.85
C GLU A 67 -2.28 5.84 5.38
N ALA A 68 -2.71 4.93 4.50
CA ALA A 68 -3.43 3.74 4.91
C ALA A 68 -2.57 2.84 5.82
N ALA A 69 -1.28 2.70 5.52
CA ALA A 69 -0.35 1.88 6.31
C ALA A 69 -0.18 2.43 7.73
N ASP A 70 -0.15 3.75 7.90
CA ASP A 70 -0.06 4.39 9.22
C ASP A 70 -1.30 4.12 10.09
N ARG A 71 -2.47 3.97 9.45
CA ARG A 71 -3.75 3.72 10.11
C ARG A 71 -4.10 2.25 10.23
N PHE A 72 -3.30 1.37 9.62
CA PHE A 72 -3.60 -0.04 9.54
C PHE A 72 -3.44 -0.72 10.90
N ASP A 73 -4.44 -1.51 11.26
CA ASP A 73 -4.43 -2.31 12.47
C ASP A 73 -4.69 -3.78 12.15
N GLY A 74 -3.61 -4.55 12.02
CA GLY A 74 -3.64 -5.98 11.75
C GLY A 74 -4.28 -6.84 12.84
N THR A 75 -4.72 -6.26 13.97
CA THR A 75 -5.48 -6.97 15.00
C THR A 75 -6.99 -7.01 14.73
N ARG A 76 -7.49 -6.14 13.84
CA ARG A 76 -8.94 -5.95 13.61
C ARG A 76 -9.59 -6.99 12.70
N GLY A 77 -8.84 -8.00 12.24
CA GLY A 77 -9.36 -9.09 11.40
C GLY A 77 -9.52 -8.76 9.92
N PHE A 78 -9.08 -7.58 9.47
CA PHE A 78 -9.13 -7.16 8.07
C PHE A 78 -7.73 -7.14 7.45
N ARG A 79 -7.67 -7.40 6.14
CA ARG A 79 -6.45 -7.30 5.34
C ARG A 79 -6.14 -5.84 5.02
N PHE A 80 -4.86 -5.52 4.84
CA PHE A 80 -4.43 -4.15 4.51
C PHE A 80 -5.12 -3.60 3.25
N ILE A 81 -5.21 -4.45 2.22
CA ILE A 81 -6.06 -4.22 1.05
C ILE A 81 -7.13 -5.31 1.08
N SER A 82 -8.40 -4.92 1.11
CA SER A 82 -9.55 -5.83 0.96
C SER A 82 -10.28 -5.56 -0.34
#